data_AF-A0A2V8EIN1-F1
#
_entry.id   AF-A0A2V8EIN1-F1
#
_cell.length_a   1.000
_cell.length_b   1.000
_cell.length_c   1.000
_cell.angle_alpha   90.00
_cell.angle_beta   90.00
_cell.angle_gamma   90.00
#
_symmetry.space_group_name_H-M   'P 1'
#
loop_
_entity.id
_entity.type
_entity.pdbx_description
1 polymer ?
#
loop_
_entity_poly.entity_id
_entity_poly.type
_entity_poly.pdbx_seq_one_letter_code
_entity_poly.pdbx_strand_id
1 'polypeptide(L)'
;FPRRPVDDDHVGFSVENYTLNAYAMNVREAAERGQADAERDFVDLLLTDAVDELCFEAIFPQEFVFDGVRLEVLEPLDEVDVVHDALTREFGAIPAPARNRLTVTLAQPPPNYRYRVSWALPRTSEPIAAAAEARRAQFERAFLNLVADEPSRSSEPTGAVQDAIIEAVEDVSSELERLVVETGNFGHDVTVVDERTDFSLMVCDRSAPPPRLRLVFWNRQFEHPEAFRDFRLAIGNGNAGRAYKTRTLRLFDKGEAEAVGKPKAGTYVKLHGIRHDFLFSVPLVDPRSGFPLAVLSVGTADRVQAAMFRALPPAALEQLVGAIHQAPLARLMQAAGLR
;
A
#
# COMPACT_ATOMS: atom_id res chain seq x y z
N PHE A 1 6.17 56.58 4.56
CA PHE A 1 7.55 56.12 4.78
C PHE A 1 7.61 55.34 6.08
N PRO A 2 8.16 54.12 6.05
CA PRO A 2 7.96 53.11 7.08
C PRO A 2 8.83 53.39 8.31
N ARG A 3 8.34 53.01 9.48
CA ARG A 3 9.16 52.71 10.66
C ARG A 3 8.90 51.26 11.04
N ARG A 4 9.98 50.48 11.16
CA ARG A 4 9.99 49.15 11.80
C ARG A 4 9.67 49.28 13.29
N PRO A 5 8.88 48.36 13.83
CA PRO A 5 9.36 47.46 14.90
C PRO A 5 8.86 46.00 14.71
N VAL A 6 9.70 44.95 14.84
CA VAL A 6 10.21 44.23 16.04
C VAL A 6 9.33 43.01 16.39
N ASP A 7 10.01 41.85 16.39
CA ASP A 7 9.77 40.52 16.97
C ASP A 7 8.41 39.81 16.83
N ASP A 8 8.54 38.49 16.62
CA ASP A 8 7.53 37.42 16.53
C ASP A 8 6.70 37.31 15.24
N ASP A 9 7.36 36.99 14.12
CA ASP A 9 6.71 36.16 13.09
C ASP A 9 6.99 34.67 13.40
N HIS A 10 6.26 34.16 14.40
CA HIS A 10 5.93 32.75 14.47
C HIS A 10 5.04 32.39 13.27
N VAL A 11 5.67 31.97 12.17
CA VAL A 11 5.01 31.14 11.16
C VAL A 11 5.99 30.04 10.75
N GLY A 12 6.03 28.99 11.56
CA GLY A 12 6.73 27.75 11.23
C GLY A 12 5.83 26.58 11.55
N PHE A 13 5.03 26.16 10.57
CA PHE A 13 4.49 24.81 10.59
C PHE A 13 4.58 24.22 9.18
N SER A 14 5.48 23.26 9.04
CA SER A 14 5.30 22.15 8.10
C SER A 14 5.03 20.91 8.95
N VAL A 15 3.76 20.56 9.12
CA VAL A 15 3.41 19.21 9.55
C VAL A 15 3.49 18.34 8.30
N GLU A 16 4.67 17.79 8.01
CA GLU A 16 4.75 16.63 7.12
C GLU A 16 4.13 15.45 7.85
N ASN A 17 2.83 15.25 7.65
CA ASN A 17 2.11 14.13 8.25
C ASN A 17 2.37 12.88 7.41
N TYR A 18 3.34 12.06 7.83
CA TYR A 18 3.51 10.72 7.29
C TYR A 18 2.53 9.78 7.99
N THR A 19 1.30 9.68 7.48
CA THR A 19 0.36 8.67 7.95
C THR A 19 0.81 7.30 7.44
N LEU A 20 1.59 6.59 8.26
CA LEU A 20 2.01 5.23 8.00
C LEU A 20 0.97 4.30 8.61
N ASN A 21 -0.09 4.05 7.85
CA ASN A 21 -1.11 3.05 8.20
C ASN A 21 -0.44 1.66 8.21
N ALA A 22 0.02 1.23 9.39
CA ALA A 22 0.39 -0.13 9.67
C ALA A 22 -0.86 -0.88 10.12
N TYR A 23 -1.12 -2.05 9.54
CA TYR A 23 -2.21 -2.90 9.99
C TYR A 23 -1.65 -3.99 10.90
N ALA A 24 -2.48 -4.41 11.86
CA ALA A 24 -2.18 -5.42 12.85
C ALA A 24 -1.83 -6.75 12.15
N MET A 25 -0.54 -7.10 12.12
CA MET A 25 -0.11 -8.45 11.78
C MET A 25 0.00 -9.30 13.04
N ASN A 26 -0.38 -10.57 12.96
CA ASN A 26 0.05 -11.59 13.93
C ASN A 26 1.24 -12.40 13.40
N VAL A 27 1.83 -13.23 14.26
CA VAL A 27 3.03 -14.04 13.93
C VAL A 27 2.80 -14.96 12.73
N ARG A 28 1.59 -15.52 12.56
CA ARG A 28 1.26 -16.37 11.41
C ARG A 28 1.30 -15.58 10.10
N GLU A 29 0.73 -14.38 10.08
CA GLU A 29 0.73 -13.51 8.91
C GLU A 29 2.15 -13.02 8.55
N ALA A 30 3.02 -12.82 9.55
CA ALA A 30 4.44 -12.54 9.31
C ALA A 30 5.17 -13.75 8.70
N ALA A 31 4.90 -14.97 9.18
CA ALA A 31 5.45 -16.18 8.59
C ALA A 31 5.04 -16.38 7.13
N GLU A 32 3.77 -16.11 6.79
CA GLU A 32 3.28 -16.10 5.40
C GLU A 32 3.98 -15.08 4.50
N ARG A 33 4.73 -14.12 5.07
CA ARG A 33 5.47 -13.09 4.34
C ARG A 33 6.97 -13.40 4.25
N GLY A 34 7.38 -14.62 4.61
CA GLY A 34 8.79 -15.00 4.69
C GLY A 34 9.50 -14.43 5.91
N GLN A 35 8.74 -13.96 6.91
CA GLN A 35 9.24 -13.45 8.18
C GLN A 35 8.88 -14.43 9.32
N ALA A 36 9.16 -15.72 9.12
CA ALA A 36 8.74 -16.79 10.03
C ALA A 36 9.30 -16.62 11.45
N ASP A 37 10.46 -16.00 11.58
CA ASP A 37 11.12 -15.72 12.86
C ASP A 37 10.86 -14.29 13.36
N ALA A 38 10.02 -13.50 12.67
CA ALA A 38 9.71 -12.16 13.14
C ALA A 38 8.86 -12.23 14.40
N GLU A 39 9.39 -11.68 15.47
CA GLU A 39 8.65 -11.43 16.72
C GLU A 39 8.01 -10.04 16.73
N ARG A 40 8.37 -9.18 15.76
CA ARG A 40 8.02 -7.77 15.73
C ARG A 40 7.67 -7.31 14.31
N ASP A 41 6.73 -6.39 14.20
CA ASP A 41 6.55 -5.57 13.00
C ASP A 41 7.07 -4.15 13.28
N PHE A 42 7.33 -3.41 12.22
CA PHE A 42 7.87 -2.07 12.33
C PHE A 42 7.47 -1.16 11.19
N VAL A 43 7.52 0.12 11.49
CA VAL A 43 7.52 1.21 10.53
C VAL A 43 8.83 1.97 10.68
N ASP A 44 9.45 2.36 9.57
CA ASP A 44 10.64 3.21 9.63
C ASP A 44 10.64 4.31 8.57
N LEU A 45 11.41 5.35 8.85
CA LEU A 45 11.66 6.49 7.98
C LEU A 45 13.13 6.86 8.03
N LEU A 46 13.79 6.94 6.87
CA LEU A 46 15.10 7.57 6.74
C LEU A 46 14.92 9.10 6.66
N LEU A 47 15.23 9.78 7.76
CA LEU A 47 15.26 11.23 7.82
C LEU A 47 16.57 11.72 7.18
N THR A 48 16.53 12.76 6.34
CA THR A 48 17.75 13.34 5.74
C THR A 48 17.78 14.84 5.87
N ASP A 49 16.62 15.46 6.06
CA ASP A 49 16.48 16.89 6.24
C ASP A 49 16.24 17.17 7.71
N ALA A 50 16.76 18.29 8.19
CA ALA A 50 16.48 18.75 9.55
C ALA A 50 15.00 19.14 9.63
N VAL A 51 14.30 18.58 10.62
CA VAL A 51 12.89 18.88 10.91
C VAL A 51 12.75 19.28 12.37
N ASP A 52 11.81 20.19 12.66
CA ASP A 52 11.53 20.58 14.04
C ASP A 52 10.84 19.47 14.82
N GLU A 53 10.05 18.65 14.13
CA GLU A 53 9.31 17.55 14.71
C GLU A 53 9.17 16.40 13.70
N LEU A 54 9.34 15.17 14.19
CA LEU A 54 8.98 13.95 13.46
C LEU A 54 7.89 13.21 14.24
N CYS A 55 6.73 13.01 13.59
CA CYS A 55 5.60 12.30 14.17
C CYS A 55 5.37 10.97 13.44
N PHE A 56 5.43 9.87 14.18
CA PHE A 56 4.93 8.57 13.73
C PHE A 56 3.52 8.40 14.25
N GLU A 57 2.57 8.27 13.33
CA GLU A 57 1.21 7.88 13.65
C GLU A 57 0.90 6.51 13.05
N ALA A 58 0.48 5.58 13.90
CA ALA A 58 -0.01 4.28 13.48
C ALA A 58 -1.37 4.01 14.14
N ILE A 59 -2.39 3.80 13.30
CA ILE A 59 -3.77 3.55 13.72
C ILE A 59 -4.13 2.11 13.31
N PHE A 60 -4.63 1.35 14.27
CA PHE A 60 -4.97 -0.06 14.13
C PHE A 60 -6.48 -0.30 14.39
N PRO A 61 -7.02 -1.48 14.03
CA PRO A 61 -8.36 -1.89 14.43
C PRO A 61 -8.57 -1.81 15.94
N GLN A 62 -9.81 -1.58 16.40
CA GLN A 62 -10.12 -1.34 17.82
C GLN A 62 -9.71 -2.51 18.74
N GLU A 63 -9.63 -3.73 18.20
CA GLU A 63 -9.25 -4.92 18.96
C GLU A 63 -7.73 -5.06 19.14
N PHE A 64 -6.92 -4.30 18.40
CA PHE A 64 -5.48 -4.36 18.51
C PHE A 64 -5.02 -3.68 19.79
N VAL A 65 -4.04 -4.31 20.46
CA VAL A 65 -3.35 -3.75 21.61
C VAL A 65 -1.86 -3.83 21.32
N PHE A 66 -1.21 -2.68 21.32
CA PHE A 66 0.24 -2.62 21.18
C PHE A 66 0.93 -3.26 22.38
N ASP A 67 1.91 -4.11 22.10
CA ASP A 67 2.79 -4.68 23.10
C ASP A 67 4.26 -4.42 22.76
N GLY A 68 5.05 -4.16 23.79
CA GLY A 68 6.50 -3.97 23.72
C GLY A 68 6.96 -2.95 22.68
N VAL A 69 6.26 -1.83 22.50
CA VAL A 69 6.62 -0.79 21.52
C VAL A 69 8.02 -0.24 21.78
N ARG A 70 8.83 -0.06 20.73
CA ARG A 70 10.19 0.48 20.81
C ARG A 70 10.46 1.44 19.68
N LEU A 71 11.27 2.46 19.95
CA LEU A 71 11.85 3.33 18.93
C LEU A 71 13.34 3.01 18.90
N GLU A 72 13.84 2.72 17.71
CA GLU A 72 15.24 2.51 17.42
C GLU A 72 15.68 3.59 16.45
N VAL A 73 16.79 4.24 16.75
CA VAL A 73 17.48 5.12 15.81
C VAL A 73 18.60 4.30 15.20
N LEU A 74 18.59 4.19 13.89
CA LEU A 74 19.48 3.35 13.10
C LEU A 74 20.40 4.23 12.27
N GLU A 75 21.69 3.93 12.33
CA GLU A 75 22.70 4.50 11.45
C GLU A 75 22.72 3.70 10.15
N PRO A 76 22.37 4.30 9.00
CA PRO A 76 22.37 3.63 7.72
C PRO A 76 23.82 3.47 7.22
N LEU A 77 24.38 2.27 7.32
CA LEU A 77 25.66 1.92 6.68
C LEU A 77 25.40 1.21 5.34
N ASP A 78 26.42 1.17 4.47
CA ASP A 78 26.31 0.76 3.06
C ASP A 78 25.53 -0.55 2.81
N GLU A 79 25.60 -1.53 3.72
CA GLU A 79 24.93 -2.83 3.58
C GLU A 79 24.01 -3.22 4.77
N VAL A 80 24.09 -2.51 5.90
CA VAL A 80 23.39 -2.89 7.14
C VAL A 80 23.03 -1.64 7.97
N ASP A 81 21.80 -1.59 8.46
CA ASP A 81 21.40 -0.61 9.48
C ASP A 81 21.90 -1.05 10.87
N VAL A 82 22.66 -0.19 11.56
CA VAL A 82 23.16 -0.47 12.93
C VAL A 82 22.41 0.40 13.94
N VAL A 83 22.03 -0.16 15.09
CA VAL A 83 21.39 0.60 16.16
C VAL A 83 22.36 1.64 16.72
N HIS A 84 21.94 2.91 16.66
CA HIS A 84 22.67 4.02 17.24
C HIS A 84 22.23 4.22 18.71
N ASP A 85 22.96 3.59 19.63
CA ASP A 85 22.58 3.46 21.05
C ASP A 85 22.29 4.79 21.76
N ALA A 86 23.06 5.84 21.47
CA ALA A 86 22.91 7.13 22.17
C ALA A 86 21.58 7.81 21.81
N LEU A 87 21.31 8.01 20.52
CA LEU A 87 20.05 8.54 20.00
C LEU A 87 18.86 7.63 20.33
N THR A 88 19.04 6.31 20.28
CA THR A 88 18.01 5.36 20.71
C THR A 88 17.67 5.53 22.18
N ARG A 89 18.65 5.80 23.05
CA ARG A 89 18.40 6.09 24.47
C ARG A 89 17.74 7.46 24.69
N GLU A 90 18.11 8.44 23.89
CA GLU A 90 17.57 9.81 23.95
C GLU A 90 16.08 9.84 23.54
N PHE A 91 15.74 9.20 22.43
CA PHE A 91 14.40 9.22 21.86
C PHE A 91 13.55 7.99 22.22
N GLY A 92 14.14 6.93 22.77
CA GLY A 92 13.50 5.62 22.94
C GLY A 92 12.37 5.55 23.95
N ALA A 93 12.14 6.60 24.73
CA ALA A 93 11.01 6.69 25.65
C ALA A 93 9.71 6.98 24.88
N ILE A 94 8.94 5.93 24.60
CA ILE A 94 7.66 6.06 23.94
C ILE A 94 6.53 6.14 24.98
N PRO A 95 5.59 7.10 24.85
CA PRO A 95 4.37 7.10 25.65
C PRO A 95 3.61 5.77 25.54
N ALA A 96 2.94 5.34 26.60
CA ALA A 96 2.09 4.15 26.52
C ALA A 96 1.05 4.35 25.39
N PRO A 97 1.00 3.46 24.39
CA PRO A 97 0.08 3.59 23.27
C PRO A 97 -1.37 3.58 23.77
N ALA A 98 -2.22 4.40 23.16
CA ALA A 98 -3.66 4.22 23.30
C ALA A 98 -4.03 2.91 22.58
N ARG A 99 -5.01 2.15 23.11
CA ARG A 99 -5.34 0.75 22.69
C ARG A 99 -4.98 0.45 21.23
N ASN A 100 -5.54 1.21 20.30
CA ASN A 100 -5.38 1.04 18.86
C ASN A 100 -4.69 2.21 18.13
N ARG A 101 -4.08 3.17 18.84
CA ARG A 101 -3.37 4.31 18.23
C ARG A 101 -2.03 4.53 18.93
N LEU A 102 -0.97 4.49 18.13
CA LEU A 102 0.39 4.84 18.55
C LEU A 102 0.77 6.16 17.89
N THR A 103 1.13 7.12 18.72
CA THR A 103 1.69 8.40 18.30
C THR A 103 3.04 8.54 18.98
N VAL A 104 4.12 8.63 18.19
CA VAL A 104 5.48 8.87 18.67
C VAL A 104 5.97 10.17 18.06
N THR A 105 6.26 11.15 18.90
CA THR A 105 6.70 12.47 18.47
C THR A 105 8.12 12.72 18.95
N LEU A 106 9.02 13.06 18.03
CA LEU A 106 10.41 13.38 18.30
C LEU A 106 10.63 14.85 18.00
N ALA A 107 11.12 15.60 18.99
CA ALA A 107 11.51 16.98 18.79
C ALA A 107 12.94 17.04 18.23
N GLN A 108 13.13 17.79 17.15
CA GLN A 108 14.42 18.06 16.50
C GLN A 108 15.30 16.81 16.27
N PRO A 109 14.76 15.73 15.67
CA PRO A 109 15.54 14.52 15.40
C PRO A 109 16.70 14.81 14.44
N PRO A 110 17.92 14.34 14.72
CA PRO A 110 19.05 14.48 13.81
C PRO A 110 18.77 13.90 12.42
N PRO A 111 19.09 14.61 11.33
CA PRO A 111 19.01 14.07 9.98
C PRO A 111 20.06 12.98 9.74
N ASN A 112 19.89 12.22 8.66
CA ASN A 112 20.74 11.11 8.20
C ASN A 112 20.68 9.85 9.05
N TYR A 113 19.64 9.72 9.87
CA TYR A 113 19.33 8.50 10.61
C TYR A 113 17.99 7.92 10.18
N ARG A 114 17.87 6.59 10.30
CA ARG A 114 16.61 5.89 10.12
C ARG A 114 15.94 5.71 11.47
N TYR A 115 14.74 6.26 11.61
CA TYR A 115 13.93 6.16 12.82
C TYR A 115 12.93 5.03 12.62
N ARG A 116 12.99 4.00 13.47
CA ARG A 116 12.15 2.79 13.39
C ARG A 116 11.30 2.65 14.64
N VAL A 117 9.99 2.65 14.47
CA VAL A 117 9.04 2.30 15.53
C VAL A 117 8.59 0.86 15.31
N SER A 118 8.81 -0.01 16.30
CA SER A 118 8.46 -1.43 16.24
C SER A 118 7.55 -1.85 17.38
N TRP A 119 6.75 -2.89 17.19
CA TRP A 119 5.87 -3.49 18.19
C TRP A 119 5.91 -5.01 18.09
N ALA A 120 5.60 -5.69 19.19
CA ALA A 120 5.49 -7.14 19.18
C ALA A 120 4.31 -7.58 18.31
N LEU A 121 4.53 -8.62 17.51
CA LEU A 121 3.45 -9.29 16.79
C LEU A 121 2.61 -10.07 17.82
N PRO A 122 1.28 -9.90 17.88
CA PRO A 122 0.43 -10.71 18.73
C PRO A 122 0.66 -12.20 18.44
N ARG A 123 1.00 -12.94 19.49
CA ARG A 123 1.16 -14.40 19.44
C ARG A 123 -0.19 -15.11 19.38
N THR A 124 -1.23 -14.47 19.93
CA THR A 124 -2.62 -14.91 19.81
C THR A 124 -3.17 -14.49 18.45
N SER A 125 -2.87 -15.26 17.41
CA SER A 125 -3.83 -15.37 16.33
C SER A 125 -4.98 -16.20 16.90
N GLU A 126 -6.20 -15.68 16.95
CA GLU A 126 -7.30 -16.62 16.71
C GLU A 126 -6.94 -17.35 15.41
N PRO A 127 -6.90 -18.69 15.39
CA PRO A 127 -6.57 -19.40 14.18
C PRO A 127 -7.50 -18.87 13.10
N ILE A 128 -6.93 -18.37 11.99
CA ILE A 128 -7.71 -18.01 10.80
C ILE A 128 -8.69 -19.14 10.60
N ALA A 129 -10.00 -18.85 10.74
CA ALA A 129 -11.00 -19.87 10.67
C ALA A 129 -10.75 -20.67 9.40
N ALA A 130 -10.75 -22.01 9.47
CA ALA A 130 -10.42 -22.85 8.32
C ALA A 130 -11.25 -22.48 7.07
N ALA A 131 -12.46 -21.96 7.29
CA ALA A 131 -13.32 -21.38 6.26
C ALA A 131 -12.72 -20.15 5.57
N ALA A 132 -12.11 -19.21 6.29
CA ALA A 132 -11.45 -18.04 5.71
C ALA A 132 -10.23 -18.43 4.86
N GLU A 133 -9.42 -19.39 5.34
CA GLU A 133 -8.30 -19.92 4.58
C GLU A 133 -8.77 -20.62 3.29
N ALA A 134 -9.83 -21.42 3.39
CA ALA A 134 -10.42 -22.09 2.23
C ALA A 134 -10.95 -21.09 1.19
N ARG A 135 -11.59 -20.00 1.63
CA ARG A 135 -12.06 -18.92 0.74
C ARG A 135 -10.90 -18.23 0.04
N ARG A 136 -9.85 -17.89 0.77
CA ARG A 136 -8.62 -17.29 0.23
C ARG A 136 -7.98 -18.19 -0.82
N ALA A 137 -7.78 -19.47 -0.50
CA ALA A 137 -7.20 -20.45 -1.41
C ALA A 137 -8.07 -20.69 -2.66
N GLN A 138 -9.40 -20.64 -2.52
CA GLN A 138 -10.33 -20.74 -3.64
C GLN A 138 -10.21 -19.54 -4.58
N PHE A 139 -10.14 -18.32 -4.03
CA PHE A 139 -9.90 -17.11 -4.81
C PHE A 139 -8.56 -17.19 -5.56
N GLU A 140 -7.48 -17.50 -4.85
CA GLU A 140 -6.14 -17.57 -5.44
C GLU A 140 -6.06 -18.58 -6.57
N ARG A 141 -6.65 -19.75 -6.39
CA ARG A 141 -6.71 -20.78 -7.43
C ARG A 141 -7.46 -20.29 -8.68
N ALA A 142 -8.61 -19.64 -8.52
CA ALA A 142 -9.42 -19.19 -9.64
C ALA A 142 -8.66 -18.19 -10.53
N PHE A 143 -7.94 -17.24 -9.92
CA PHE A 143 -7.22 -16.19 -10.65
C PHE A 143 -5.82 -16.62 -11.12
N LEU A 144 -5.08 -17.41 -10.36
CA LEU A 144 -3.74 -17.87 -10.78
C LEU A 144 -3.81 -18.86 -11.95
N ASN A 145 -4.95 -19.55 -12.14
CA ASN A 145 -5.19 -20.38 -13.32
C ASN A 145 -5.18 -19.60 -14.64
N LEU A 146 -5.47 -18.28 -14.61
CA LEU A 146 -5.40 -17.42 -15.80
C LEU A 146 -3.99 -17.31 -16.38
N VAL A 147 -2.98 -17.47 -15.53
CA VAL A 147 -1.57 -17.23 -15.84
C VAL A 147 -0.70 -18.47 -15.62
N ALA A 148 -1.32 -19.64 -15.45
CA ALA A 148 -0.62 -20.90 -15.27
C ALA A 148 0.10 -21.31 -16.57
N ASP A 149 1.36 -21.76 -16.45
CA ASP A 149 2.17 -22.19 -17.59
C ASP A 149 1.65 -23.48 -18.24
N GLU A 150 0.89 -24.28 -17.49
CA GLU A 150 0.12 -25.42 -17.97
C GLU A 150 -1.35 -25.23 -17.59
N PRO A 151 -2.27 -25.01 -18.55
CA PRO A 151 -3.69 -24.94 -18.22
C PRO A 151 -4.11 -26.30 -17.64
N SER A 152 -4.61 -26.28 -16.40
CA SER A 152 -5.09 -27.50 -15.76
C SER A 152 -6.18 -28.12 -16.63
N ARG A 153 -6.08 -29.43 -16.92
CA ARG A 153 -7.01 -30.15 -17.81
C ARG A 153 -8.47 -30.21 -17.31
N SER A 154 -8.78 -29.58 -16.17
CA SER A 154 -10.08 -29.62 -15.51
C SER A 154 -10.69 -28.24 -15.20
N SER A 155 -10.24 -27.15 -15.82
CA SER A 155 -10.72 -25.80 -15.47
C SER A 155 -11.34 -25.06 -16.66
N GLU A 156 -12.67 -25.06 -16.74
CA GLU A 156 -13.40 -23.86 -17.18
C GLU A 156 -14.03 -23.25 -15.93
N PRO A 157 -13.47 -22.11 -15.47
CA PRO A 157 -14.13 -20.82 -15.69
C PRO A 157 -13.13 -19.69 -16.01
N THR A 158 -12.23 -19.88 -16.98
CA THR A 158 -11.25 -18.84 -17.38
C THR A 158 -11.94 -17.60 -17.96
N GLY A 159 -12.99 -17.79 -18.78
CA GLY A 159 -13.76 -16.69 -19.38
C GLY A 159 -14.50 -15.85 -18.34
N ALA A 160 -15.26 -16.49 -17.45
CA ALA A 160 -16.02 -15.77 -16.42
C ALA A 160 -15.13 -14.96 -15.45
N VAL A 161 -13.92 -15.45 -15.14
CA VAL A 161 -12.96 -14.68 -14.33
C VAL A 161 -12.38 -13.51 -15.14
N GLN A 162 -12.06 -13.70 -16.42
CA GLN A 162 -11.60 -12.60 -17.29
C GLN A 162 -12.66 -11.52 -17.45
N ASP A 163 -13.91 -11.90 -17.74
CA ASP A 163 -15.04 -10.98 -17.88
C ASP A 163 -15.26 -10.20 -16.57
N ALA A 164 -15.21 -10.89 -15.42
CA ALA A 164 -15.32 -10.25 -14.12
C ALA A 164 -14.21 -9.24 -13.83
N ILE A 165 -12.99 -9.47 -14.32
CA ILE A 165 -11.89 -8.51 -14.19
C ILE A 165 -12.14 -7.29 -15.08
N ILE A 166 -12.56 -7.50 -16.33
CA ILE A 166 -12.86 -6.41 -17.27
C ILE A 166 -13.96 -5.52 -16.72
N GLU A 167 -15.09 -6.11 -16.33
CA GLU A 167 -16.22 -5.38 -15.75
C GLU A 167 -15.81 -4.65 -14.45
N ALA A 168 -14.99 -5.29 -13.59
CA ALA A 168 -14.46 -4.63 -12.39
C ALA A 168 -13.58 -3.42 -12.73
N VAL A 169 -12.78 -3.49 -13.79
CA VAL A 169 -11.96 -2.36 -14.26
C VAL A 169 -12.82 -1.25 -14.84
N GLU A 170 -13.88 -1.59 -15.59
CA GLU A 170 -14.84 -0.61 -16.13
C GLU A 170 -15.60 0.13 -15.02
N ASP A 171 -16.04 -0.60 -13.99
CA ASP A 171 -16.70 -0.04 -12.80
C ASP A 171 -15.77 0.97 -12.09
N VAL A 172 -14.50 0.61 -11.91
CA VAL A 172 -13.49 1.48 -11.27
C VAL A 172 -13.12 2.67 -12.14
N SER A 173 -13.03 2.46 -13.46
CA SER A 173 -12.77 3.53 -14.42
C SER A 173 -13.86 4.59 -14.40
N SER A 174 -15.11 4.14 -14.43
CA SER A 174 -16.29 5.02 -14.42
C SER A 174 -16.37 5.83 -13.13
N GLU A 175 -16.12 5.19 -11.98
CA GLU A 175 -16.14 5.88 -10.69
C GLU A 175 -14.98 6.87 -10.54
N LEU A 176 -13.78 6.50 -11.01
CA LEU A 176 -12.62 7.39 -11.00
C LEU A 176 -12.86 8.62 -11.87
N GLU A 177 -13.39 8.44 -13.09
CA GLU A 177 -13.73 9.53 -13.99
C GLU A 177 -14.78 10.46 -13.37
N ARG A 178 -15.86 9.89 -12.82
CA ARG A 178 -16.90 10.65 -12.11
C ARG A 178 -16.32 11.51 -11.00
N LEU A 179 -15.49 10.92 -10.12
CA LEU A 179 -14.88 11.62 -8.99
C LEU A 179 -13.94 12.74 -9.43
N VAL A 180 -13.07 12.49 -10.42
CA VAL A 180 -12.14 13.50 -10.92
C VAL A 180 -12.89 14.70 -11.52
N VAL A 181 -13.93 14.45 -12.32
CA VAL A 181 -14.74 15.51 -12.94
C VAL A 181 -15.47 16.33 -11.85
N GLU A 182 -16.08 15.67 -10.88
CA GLU A 182 -16.80 16.33 -9.79
C GLU A 182 -15.89 17.16 -8.88
N THR A 183 -14.69 16.68 -8.55
CA THR A 183 -13.81 17.34 -7.58
C THR A 183 -12.83 18.32 -8.20
N GLY A 184 -12.39 18.07 -9.43
CA GLY A 184 -11.33 18.83 -10.08
C GLY A 184 -11.81 20.10 -10.80
N ASN A 185 -13.13 20.36 -10.85
CA ASN A 185 -13.73 21.38 -11.72
C ASN A 185 -13.28 21.26 -13.18
N PHE A 186 -12.89 20.06 -13.61
CA PHE A 186 -12.63 19.77 -15.01
C PHE A 186 -13.97 19.80 -15.74
N GLY A 187 -14.03 20.43 -16.92
CA GLY A 187 -15.25 20.42 -17.72
C GLY A 187 -15.70 18.99 -18.05
N HIS A 188 -16.98 18.78 -18.32
CA HIS A 188 -17.55 17.46 -18.66
C HIS A 188 -16.96 16.85 -19.95
N ASP A 189 -16.18 17.60 -20.72
CA ASP A 189 -15.54 17.16 -21.97
C ASP A 189 -14.12 16.59 -21.77
N VAL A 190 -13.65 16.46 -20.53
CA VAL A 190 -12.32 15.93 -20.22
C VAL A 190 -12.39 14.41 -20.07
N THR A 191 -11.72 13.69 -20.96
CA THR A 191 -11.48 12.25 -20.80
C THR A 191 -10.45 12.03 -19.71
N VAL A 192 -10.86 11.37 -18.62
CA VAL A 192 -10.00 11.13 -17.46
C VAL A 192 -9.32 9.76 -17.57
N VAL A 193 -10.06 8.73 -17.98
CA VAL A 193 -9.55 7.36 -18.10
C VAL A 193 -9.46 7.00 -19.59
N ASP A 194 -8.25 6.67 -20.03
CA ASP A 194 -7.95 6.35 -21.43
C ASP A 194 -6.78 5.35 -21.54
N GLU A 195 -6.19 5.20 -22.72
CA GLU A 195 -5.05 4.29 -22.97
C GLU A 195 -3.78 4.62 -22.16
N ARG A 196 -3.72 5.79 -21.52
CA ARG A 196 -2.62 6.19 -20.65
C ARG A 196 -2.82 5.72 -19.21
N THR A 197 -4.04 5.30 -18.86
CA THR A 197 -4.34 4.71 -17.55
C THR A 197 -3.98 3.23 -17.53
N ASP A 198 -3.19 2.83 -16.55
CA ASP A 198 -2.74 1.47 -16.35
C ASP A 198 -3.53 0.81 -15.22
N PHE A 199 -4.18 -0.31 -15.53
CA PHE A 199 -4.90 -1.13 -14.56
C PHE A 199 -4.20 -2.47 -14.41
N SER A 200 -3.91 -2.88 -13.18
CA SER A 200 -3.37 -4.21 -12.90
C SER A 200 -4.02 -4.86 -11.69
N LEU A 201 -4.21 -6.17 -11.78
CA LEU A 201 -4.66 -7.01 -10.66
C LEU A 201 -3.54 -7.99 -10.32
N MET A 202 -3.16 -8.00 -9.04
CA MET A 202 -2.17 -8.94 -8.51
C MET A 202 -2.78 -9.82 -7.42
N VAL A 203 -2.47 -11.11 -7.46
CA VAL A 203 -2.97 -12.12 -6.51
C VAL A 203 -1.79 -12.79 -5.83
N CYS A 204 -1.96 -13.16 -4.56
CA CYS A 204 -0.91 -13.85 -3.81
C CYS A 204 -0.74 -15.29 -4.31
N ASP A 205 0.45 -15.60 -4.82
CA ASP A 205 0.86 -16.95 -5.19
C ASP A 205 1.63 -17.58 -4.03
N ARG A 206 1.00 -18.59 -3.41
CA ARG A 206 1.57 -19.38 -2.31
C ARG A 206 2.11 -20.75 -2.78
N SER A 207 2.23 -20.98 -4.08
CA SER A 207 2.72 -22.27 -4.60
C SER A 207 4.17 -22.57 -4.19
N ALA A 208 4.97 -21.53 -3.92
CA ALA A 208 6.33 -21.64 -3.42
C ALA A 208 6.61 -20.62 -2.30
N PRO A 209 7.38 -21.00 -1.26
CA PRO A 209 7.87 -20.05 -0.26
C PRO A 209 9.11 -19.28 -0.75
N PRO A 210 9.26 -17.98 -0.42
CA PRO A 210 8.25 -17.13 0.21
C PRO A 210 7.14 -16.74 -0.78
N PRO A 211 5.88 -16.55 -0.31
CA PRO A 211 4.78 -16.11 -1.16
C PRO A 211 5.04 -14.77 -1.86
N ARG A 212 4.51 -14.65 -3.08
CA ARG A 212 4.70 -13.45 -3.92
C ARG A 212 3.40 -13.03 -4.58
N LEU A 213 3.22 -11.73 -4.77
CA LEU A 213 2.18 -11.21 -5.63
C LEU A 213 2.54 -11.48 -7.09
N ARG A 214 1.61 -12.11 -7.81
CA ARG A 214 1.71 -12.41 -9.24
C ARG A 214 0.67 -11.59 -9.99
N LEU A 215 1.07 -11.05 -11.12
CA LEU A 215 0.19 -10.31 -12.02
C LEU A 215 -0.76 -11.30 -12.71
N VAL A 216 -2.08 -11.09 -12.57
CA VAL A 216 -3.11 -11.92 -13.21
C VAL A 216 -3.91 -11.15 -14.26
N PHE A 217 -3.83 -9.82 -14.23
CA PHE A 217 -4.36 -8.94 -15.27
C PHE A 217 -3.55 -7.66 -15.38
N TRP A 218 -3.36 -7.22 -16.61
CA TRP A 218 -2.85 -5.91 -16.96
C TRP A 218 -3.44 -5.47 -18.30
N ASN A 219 -3.96 -4.26 -18.37
CA ASN A 219 -4.52 -3.74 -19.62
C ASN A 219 -3.48 -3.55 -20.74
N ARG A 220 -2.17 -3.57 -20.45
CA ARG A 220 -1.08 -3.54 -21.46
C ARG A 220 -0.39 -4.87 -21.72
N GLN A 221 -1.00 -6.00 -21.33
CA GLN A 221 -0.38 -7.33 -21.46
C GLN A 221 0.14 -7.67 -22.87
N PHE A 222 -0.48 -7.15 -23.94
CA PHE A 222 -0.11 -7.45 -25.32
C PHE A 222 1.14 -6.69 -25.80
N GLU A 223 1.46 -5.57 -25.17
CA GLU A 223 2.65 -4.77 -25.50
C GLU A 223 3.92 -5.37 -24.86
N HIS A 224 3.75 -6.05 -23.72
CA HIS A 224 4.84 -6.55 -22.89
C HIS A 224 4.51 -7.93 -22.26
N PRO A 225 4.35 -8.99 -23.07
CA PRO A 225 3.90 -10.30 -22.59
C PRO A 225 4.89 -10.99 -21.64
N GLU A 226 6.19 -10.84 -21.88
CA GLU A 226 7.25 -11.33 -20.98
C GLU A 226 7.23 -10.62 -19.63
N ALA A 227 7.01 -9.30 -19.64
CA ALA A 227 6.90 -8.50 -18.43
C ALA A 227 5.73 -8.95 -17.56
N PHE A 228 4.59 -9.19 -18.18
CA PHE A 228 3.40 -9.68 -17.51
C PHE A 228 3.63 -11.06 -16.88
N ARG A 229 4.19 -12.01 -17.64
CA ARG A 229 4.36 -13.39 -17.21
C ARG A 229 5.37 -13.55 -16.08
N ASP A 230 6.47 -12.80 -16.12
CA ASP A 230 7.60 -13.00 -15.20
C ASP A 230 7.53 -12.11 -13.97
N PHE A 231 6.64 -11.10 -13.95
CA PHE A 231 6.56 -10.19 -12.80
C PHE A 231 6.09 -10.90 -11.53
N ARG A 232 6.96 -10.89 -10.52
CA ARG A 232 6.67 -11.36 -9.16
C ARG A 232 7.13 -10.31 -8.17
N LEU A 233 6.22 -9.88 -7.31
CA LEU A 233 6.49 -8.87 -6.29
C LEU A 233 6.45 -9.51 -4.90
N ALA A 234 7.53 -9.34 -4.12
CA ALA A 234 7.53 -9.80 -2.74
C ALA A 234 6.48 -9.02 -1.92
N ILE A 235 5.80 -9.70 -0.99
CA ILE A 235 4.87 -9.03 -0.08
C ILE A 235 5.67 -8.01 0.76
N GLY A 236 5.15 -6.80 0.88
CA GLY A 236 5.82 -5.69 1.56
C GLY A 236 6.78 -4.86 0.67
N ASN A 237 7.07 -5.30 -0.56
CA ASN A 237 7.87 -4.52 -1.51
C ASN A 237 7.00 -3.72 -2.48
N GLY A 238 7.43 -2.51 -2.83
CA GLY A 238 6.69 -1.64 -3.75
C GLY A 238 5.32 -1.22 -3.26
N ASN A 239 4.60 -0.45 -4.08
CA ASN A 239 3.30 0.12 -3.71
C ASN A 239 2.26 -0.98 -3.45
N ALA A 240 2.14 -1.93 -4.39
CA ALA A 240 1.19 -3.04 -4.29
C ALA A 240 1.56 -4.04 -3.19
N GLY A 241 2.83 -4.41 -3.04
CA GLY A 241 3.25 -5.34 -1.98
C GLY A 241 3.04 -4.74 -0.59
N ARG A 242 3.28 -3.43 -0.42
CA ARG A 242 2.96 -2.72 0.83
C ARG A 242 1.45 -2.60 1.05
N ALA A 243 0.66 -2.33 0.00
CA ALA A 243 -0.80 -2.30 0.09
C ALA A 243 -1.37 -3.65 0.54
N TYR A 244 -0.90 -4.76 -0.05
CA TYR A 244 -1.26 -6.11 0.38
C TYR A 244 -0.80 -6.39 1.82
N LYS A 245 0.43 -5.98 2.16
CA LYS A 245 1.01 -6.13 3.50
C LYS A 245 0.12 -5.45 4.54
N THR A 246 -0.22 -4.18 4.33
CA THR A 246 -0.90 -3.36 5.34
C THR A 246 -2.40 -3.29 5.16
N ARG A 247 -3.00 -3.96 4.17
CA ARG A 247 -4.45 -3.87 3.87
C ARG A 247 -4.93 -2.43 3.77
N THR A 248 -4.06 -1.54 3.30
CA THR A 248 -4.35 -0.11 3.13
C THR A 248 -4.14 0.29 1.69
N LEU A 249 -4.96 1.24 1.23
CA LEU A 249 -4.64 2.05 0.06
C LEU A 249 -3.21 2.60 0.18
N ARG A 250 -2.42 2.50 -0.89
CA ARG A 250 -1.11 3.13 -1.00
C ARG A 250 -1.06 4.00 -2.23
N LEU A 251 -0.55 5.22 -2.06
CA LEU A 251 -0.33 6.18 -3.13
C LEU A 251 1.18 6.30 -3.37
N PHE A 252 1.54 6.37 -4.65
CA PHE A 252 2.84 6.76 -5.11
C PHE A 252 2.67 7.96 -6.03
N ASP A 253 3.30 9.06 -5.66
CA ASP A 253 3.39 10.27 -6.44
C ASP A 253 4.86 10.59 -6.71
N LYS A 254 5.24 10.61 -7.99
CA LYS A 254 6.59 10.96 -8.41
C LYS A 254 6.93 12.43 -8.11
N GLY A 255 5.97 13.35 -8.23
CA GLY A 255 6.17 14.77 -7.95
C GLY A 255 6.51 15.01 -6.49
N GLU A 256 5.77 14.36 -5.57
CA GLU A 256 6.09 14.36 -4.14
C GLU A 256 7.47 13.73 -3.90
N ALA A 257 7.74 12.56 -4.48
CA ALA A 257 9.00 11.86 -4.30
C ALA A 257 10.22 12.65 -4.82
N GLU A 258 10.07 13.41 -5.90
CA GLU A 258 11.11 14.26 -6.47
C GLU A 258 11.27 15.58 -5.69
N ALA A 259 10.16 16.18 -5.22
CA ALA A 259 10.19 17.39 -4.40
C ALA A 259 10.86 17.19 -3.03
N VAL A 260 10.68 16.01 -2.43
CA VAL A 260 11.31 15.64 -1.14
C VAL A 260 12.74 15.11 -1.34
N GLY A 261 13.29 15.17 -2.56
CA GLY A 261 14.67 14.74 -2.86
C GLY A 261 14.94 13.25 -2.63
N LYS A 262 13.89 12.46 -2.38
CA LYS A 262 13.95 11.06 -1.99
C LYS A 262 12.92 10.27 -2.79
N PRO A 263 13.33 9.56 -3.86
CA PRO A 263 12.59 8.38 -4.23
C PRO A 263 12.63 7.44 -3.03
N LYS A 264 11.56 7.38 -2.22
CA LYS A 264 11.44 6.47 -1.06
C LYS A 264 11.91 5.08 -1.52
N ALA A 265 13.13 4.69 -1.14
CA ALA A 265 13.79 3.54 -1.73
C ALA A 265 12.93 2.28 -1.50
N GLY A 266 12.59 1.56 -2.57
CA GLY A 266 11.72 0.37 -2.49
C GLY A 266 10.21 0.64 -2.36
N THR A 267 9.74 1.90 -2.43
CA THR A 267 8.30 2.22 -2.44
C THR A 267 7.68 2.02 -3.82
N TYR A 268 8.46 2.15 -4.90
CA TYR A 268 8.00 1.88 -6.25
C TYR A 268 8.88 0.82 -6.93
N VAL A 269 8.26 -0.27 -7.36
CA VAL A 269 8.91 -1.31 -8.17
C VAL A 269 8.39 -1.15 -9.60
N LYS A 270 9.31 -0.86 -10.52
CA LYS A 270 9.00 -0.68 -11.94
C LYS A 270 8.63 -2.02 -12.58
N LEU A 271 7.62 -1.99 -13.43
CA LEU A 271 7.33 -3.07 -14.38
C LEU A 271 7.99 -2.71 -15.71
N HIS A 272 9.07 -3.40 -16.09
CA HIS A 272 9.74 -3.28 -17.40
C HIS A 272 9.91 -1.85 -17.95
N GLY A 273 10.46 -0.95 -17.12
CA GLY A 273 10.80 0.42 -17.56
C GLY A 273 9.62 1.40 -17.54
N ILE A 274 8.38 0.93 -17.36
CA ILE A 274 7.24 1.79 -17.08
C ILE A 274 7.46 2.43 -15.70
N ARG A 275 7.48 3.75 -15.69
CA ARG A 275 7.59 4.57 -14.49
C ARG A 275 6.37 5.46 -14.45
N HIS A 276 5.39 5.04 -13.66
CA HIS A 276 4.23 5.86 -13.36
C HIS A 276 4.68 7.19 -12.74
N ASP A 277 4.00 8.25 -13.12
CA ASP A 277 4.08 9.56 -12.45
C ASP A 277 3.11 9.60 -11.25
N PHE A 278 2.02 8.83 -11.32
CA PHE A 278 1.09 8.59 -10.22
C PHE A 278 0.58 7.14 -10.23
N LEU A 279 0.49 6.51 -9.07
CA LEU A 279 -0.02 5.14 -8.92
C LEU A 279 -0.71 5.01 -7.57
N PHE A 280 -1.90 4.41 -7.54
CA PHE A 280 -2.50 3.93 -6.31
C PHE A 280 -2.75 2.42 -6.35
N SER A 281 -2.63 1.79 -5.19
CA SER A 281 -2.82 0.35 -5.01
C SER A 281 -3.80 0.11 -3.87
N VAL A 282 -4.93 -0.53 -4.19
CA VAL A 282 -6.03 -0.83 -3.27
C VAL A 282 -6.00 -2.33 -3.00
N PRO A 283 -5.79 -2.76 -1.74
CA PRO A 283 -5.94 -4.16 -1.37
C PRO A 283 -7.42 -4.51 -1.37
N LEU A 284 -7.75 -5.65 -1.97
CA LEU A 284 -9.11 -6.19 -2.01
C LEU A 284 -9.29 -7.13 -0.82
N VAL A 285 -10.05 -6.70 0.19
CA VAL A 285 -10.17 -7.42 1.47
C VAL A 285 -11.48 -8.19 1.54
N ASP A 286 -11.44 -9.50 1.82
CA ASP A 286 -12.67 -10.30 2.04
C ASP A 286 -13.43 -9.74 3.24
N PRO A 287 -14.65 -9.20 3.05
CA PRO A 287 -15.40 -8.53 4.12
C PRO A 287 -15.77 -9.47 5.27
N ARG A 288 -15.77 -10.80 5.05
CA ARG A 288 -16.08 -11.77 6.10
C ARG A 288 -14.91 -12.11 6.99
N SER A 289 -13.70 -12.08 6.44
CA SER A 289 -12.51 -12.60 7.10
C SER A 289 -11.44 -11.55 7.37
N GLY A 290 -11.54 -10.37 6.74
CA GLY A 290 -10.57 -9.30 6.85
C GLY A 290 -9.25 -9.58 6.12
N PHE A 291 -9.12 -10.70 5.39
CA PHE A 291 -7.90 -11.04 4.66
C PHE A 291 -7.83 -10.41 3.28
N PRO A 292 -6.63 -9.99 2.84
CA PRO A 292 -6.43 -9.49 1.49
C PRO A 292 -6.44 -10.67 0.50
N LEU A 293 -7.31 -10.59 -0.50
CA LEU A 293 -7.43 -11.55 -1.60
C LEU A 293 -6.52 -11.16 -2.77
N ALA A 294 -6.43 -9.87 -3.07
CA ALA A 294 -5.69 -9.32 -4.20
C ALA A 294 -5.29 -7.86 -3.96
N VAL A 295 -4.59 -7.27 -4.93
CA VAL A 295 -4.37 -5.82 -5.02
C VAL A 295 -4.76 -5.36 -6.42
N LEU A 296 -5.70 -4.41 -6.49
CA LEU A 296 -6.00 -3.66 -7.70
C LEU A 296 -5.15 -2.39 -7.70
N SER A 297 -4.39 -2.14 -8.75
CA SER A 297 -3.63 -0.90 -8.91
C SER A 297 -4.05 -0.14 -10.14
N VAL A 298 -4.12 1.18 -10.00
CA VAL A 298 -4.43 2.13 -11.08
C VAL A 298 -3.35 3.19 -11.10
N GLY A 299 -2.75 3.43 -12.26
CA GLY A 299 -1.67 4.40 -12.40
C GLY A 299 -1.61 5.02 -13.77
N THR A 300 -0.69 5.97 -13.93
CA THR A 300 -0.40 6.60 -15.21
C THR A 300 1.02 7.13 -15.24
N ALA A 301 1.66 7.06 -16.40
CA ALA A 301 2.92 7.74 -16.68
C ALA A 301 2.72 9.15 -17.27
N ASP A 302 1.49 9.50 -17.66
CA ASP A 302 1.15 10.81 -18.23
C ASP A 302 1.04 11.88 -17.14
N ARG A 303 1.71 13.01 -17.35
CA ARG A 303 1.78 14.11 -16.38
C ARG A 303 0.45 14.81 -16.15
N VAL A 304 -0.36 14.96 -17.21
CA VAL A 304 -1.64 15.66 -17.17
C VAL A 304 -2.64 14.80 -16.42
N GLN A 305 -2.73 13.51 -16.77
CA GLN A 305 -3.58 12.56 -16.08
C GLN A 305 -3.15 12.37 -14.61
N ALA A 306 -1.84 12.33 -14.34
CA ALA A 306 -1.34 12.31 -12.97
C ALA A 306 -1.76 13.57 -12.19
N ALA A 307 -1.77 14.76 -12.80
CA ALA A 307 -2.25 15.98 -12.15
C ALA A 307 -3.76 15.93 -11.87
N MET A 308 -4.55 15.32 -12.75
CA MET A 308 -5.98 15.09 -12.52
C MET A 308 -6.21 14.17 -11.32
N PHE A 309 -5.47 13.05 -11.21
CA PHE A 309 -5.59 12.14 -10.07
C PHE A 309 -5.12 12.77 -8.75
N ARG A 310 -4.09 13.61 -8.77
CA ARG A 310 -3.63 14.37 -7.59
C ARG A 310 -4.67 15.35 -7.06
N ALA A 311 -5.59 15.80 -7.91
CA ALA A 311 -6.64 16.74 -7.51
C ALA A 311 -7.75 16.08 -6.67
N LEU A 312 -7.77 14.75 -6.57
CA LEU A 312 -8.75 14.03 -5.76
C LEU A 312 -8.52 14.30 -4.26
N PRO A 313 -9.50 14.89 -3.54
CA PRO A 313 -9.39 15.07 -2.10
C PRO A 313 -9.46 13.71 -1.36
N PRO A 314 -8.98 13.63 -0.11
CA PRO A 314 -9.03 12.39 0.68
C PRO A 314 -10.42 11.73 0.73
N ALA A 315 -11.49 12.52 0.87
CA ALA A 315 -12.86 12.02 0.87
C ALA A 315 -13.26 11.32 -0.45
N ALA A 316 -12.77 11.80 -1.59
CA ALA A 316 -13.02 11.16 -2.88
C ALA A 316 -12.24 9.85 -3.03
N LEU A 317 -11.01 9.80 -2.51
CA LEU A 317 -10.24 8.56 -2.46
C LEU A 317 -10.89 7.50 -1.56
N GLU A 318 -11.45 7.90 -0.42
CA GLU A 318 -12.23 7.00 0.44
C GLU A 318 -13.47 6.48 -0.29
N GLN A 319 -14.18 7.35 -1.03
CA GLN A 319 -15.33 6.96 -1.83
C GLN A 319 -14.94 5.95 -2.92
N LEU A 320 -13.84 6.19 -3.64
CA LEU A 320 -13.32 5.27 -4.66
C LEU A 320 -12.97 3.91 -4.05
N VAL A 321 -12.28 3.88 -2.90
CA VAL A 321 -11.97 2.63 -2.18
C VAL A 321 -13.25 1.90 -1.76
N GLY A 322 -14.25 2.65 -1.29
CA GLY A 322 -15.57 2.11 -0.95
C GLY A 322 -16.27 1.49 -2.17
N ALA A 323 -16.27 2.18 -3.30
CA ALA A 323 -16.86 1.69 -4.55
C ALA A 323 -16.17 0.42 -5.04
N ILE A 324 -14.83 0.36 -5.00
CA ILE A 324 -14.03 -0.84 -5.32
C ILE A 324 -14.44 -2.04 -4.46
N HIS A 325 -14.68 -1.83 -3.17
CA HIS A 325 -15.08 -2.90 -2.23
C HIS A 325 -16.56 -3.28 -2.32
N GLN A 326 -17.38 -2.52 -3.06
CA GLN A 326 -18.79 -2.83 -3.29
C GLN A 326 -18.95 -3.74 -4.51
N ALA A 327 -19.00 -3.17 -5.72
CA ALA A 327 -19.33 -3.92 -6.93
C ALA A 327 -18.13 -4.71 -7.51
N PRO A 328 -16.94 -4.10 -7.72
CA PRO A 328 -15.79 -4.80 -8.29
C PRO A 328 -15.36 -6.01 -7.45
N LEU A 329 -15.21 -5.84 -6.13
CA LEU A 329 -14.85 -6.95 -5.25
C LEU A 329 -15.91 -8.06 -5.24
N ALA A 330 -17.19 -7.72 -5.12
CA ALA A 330 -18.26 -8.71 -5.12
C ALA A 330 -18.26 -9.55 -6.41
N ARG A 331 -18.02 -8.90 -7.55
CA ARG A 331 -17.92 -9.55 -8.86
C ARG A 331 -16.74 -10.51 -8.95
N LEU A 332 -15.55 -10.06 -8.53
CA LEU A 332 -14.35 -10.90 -8.50
C LEU A 332 -14.53 -12.11 -7.57
N MET A 333 -15.18 -11.90 -6.42
CA MET A 333 -15.51 -12.99 -5.49
C MET A 333 -16.52 -13.97 -6.10
N GLN A 334 -17.57 -13.47 -6.76
CA GLN A 334 -18.55 -14.30 -7.44
C GLN A 334 -17.91 -15.16 -8.54
N ALA A 335 -17.01 -14.58 -9.35
CA ALA A 335 -16.28 -15.31 -10.40
C ALA A 335 -15.35 -16.38 -9.84
N ALA A 336 -14.77 -16.16 -8.64
CA ALA A 336 -14.05 -17.19 -7.89
C ALA A 336 -14.97 -18.25 -7.26
N GLY A 337 -16.29 -18.13 -7.38
CA GLY A 337 -17.26 -19.04 -6.75
C GLY A 337 -17.44 -18.79 -5.26
N LEU A 338 -17.05 -17.63 -4.75
CA LEU A 338 -17.27 -17.21 -3.38
C LEU A 338 -18.63 -16.51 -3.28
N ARG A 339 -19.49 -17.02 -2.40
CA ARG A 339 -20.75 -16.38 -1.99
C ARG A 339 -20.56 -15.57 -0.72
#